data_AF-A0A7K1SRI8-F1
#
_entry.id   AF-A0A7K1SRI8-F1
#
_cell.length_a   1.000
_cell.length_b   1.000
_cell.length_c   1.000
_cell.angle_alpha   90.00
_cell.angle_beta   90.00
_cell.angle_gamma   90.00
#
_symmetry.space_group_name_H-M   'P 1'
#
loop_
_entity.id
_entity.type
_entity.pdbx_description
1 polymer ?
#
loop_
_entity_poly.entity_id
_entity_poly.type
_entity_poly.pdbx_seq_one_letter_code
_entity_poly.pdbx_strand_id
1 'polypeptide(L)'
;MLFFITILEQGDFRHFHFEYDELEIGFDVLNRLVAKGNVLVKVTMIDGSSAIHLPVEAFDGQCGQSAIKALEHEWRAILMSPLNRNNNRDLDYLS
;
A
#
# COMPACT_ATOMS: atom_id res chain seq x y z
N MET A 1 -17.23 -3.77 -15.90
CA MET A 1 -15.87 -3.26 -16.22
C MET A 1 -14.96 -4.43 -16.56
N LEU A 2 -14.08 -4.31 -17.56
CA LEU A 2 -13.24 -5.41 -18.06
C LEU A 2 -11.75 -5.15 -17.74
N PHE A 3 -11.09 -6.08 -17.07
CA PHE A 3 -9.68 -5.98 -16.71
C PHE A 3 -8.84 -6.90 -17.58
N PHE A 4 -7.76 -6.39 -18.15
CA PHE A 4 -6.72 -7.14 -18.83
C PHE A 4 -5.45 -7.08 -18.01
N ILE A 5 -4.91 -8.25 -17.68
CA ILE A 5 -3.78 -8.37 -16.76
C ILE A 5 -2.70 -9.20 -17.42
N THR A 6 -1.48 -8.72 -17.28
CA THR A 6 -0.27 -9.46 -17.60
C THR A 6 0.53 -9.65 -16.34
N ILE A 7 0.82 -10.91 -15.99
CA ILE A 7 1.71 -11.27 -14.89
C ILE A 7 2.97 -11.94 -15.42
N LEU A 8 4.04 -11.87 -14.65
CA LEU A 8 5.20 -12.73 -14.78
C LEU A 8 5.13 -13.81 -13.71
N GLU A 9 5.03 -15.06 -14.14
CA GLU A 9 4.97 -16.24 -13.28
C GLU A 9 6.10 -17.21 -13.67
N GLN A 10 7.05 -17.44 -12.76
CA GLN A 10 8.19 -18.34 -12.98
C GLN A 10 9.05 -18.04 -14.23
N GLY A 11 9.05 -16.80 -14.70
CA GLY A 11 9.78 -16.36 -15.89
C GLY A 11 8.95 -16.32 -17.17
N ASP A 12 7.71 -16.81 -17.14
CA ASP A 12 6.79 -16.75 -18.27
C ASP A 12 5.73 -15.66 -18.09
N PHE A 13 5.42 -14.98 -19.19
CA PHE A 13 4.33 -14.01 -19.22
C PHE A 13 2.99 -14.74 -19.40
N ARG A 14 2.04 -14.45 -18.50
CA ARG A 14 0.66 -14.92 -18.61
C ARG A 14 -0.28 -13.74 -18.73
N HIS A 15 -1.22 -13.87 -19.67
CA HIS A 15 -2.25 -12.88 -19.93
C HIS A 15 -3.61 -13.48 -19.59
N PHE A 16 -4.43 -12.72 -18.88
CA PHE A 16 -5.81 -13.09 -18.61
C PHE A 16 -6.67 -11.84 -18.49
N HIS A 17 -7.98 -12.05 -18.59
CA HIS A 17 -8.96 -11.00 -18.41
C HIS A 17 -10.11 -11.49 -17.55
N PHE A 18 -10.78 -10.55 -16.90
CA PHE A 18 -12.01 -10.81 -16.18
C PHE A 18 -12.92 -9.58 -16.21
N GLU A 19 -14.21 -9.81 -16.06
CA GLU A 19 -15.22 -8.76 -16.00
C GLU A 19 -15.86 -8.73 -14.62
N TYR A 20 -15.93 -7.54 -14.02
CA TYR A 20 -16.66 -7.27 -12.79
C TYR A 20 -17.30 -5.89 -12.83
N ASP A 21 -18.44 -5.75 -12.18
CA ASP A 21 -19.18 -4.49 -12.09
C ASP A 21 -18.65 -3.58 -10.97
N GLU A 22 -18.09 -4.17 -9.92
CA GLU A 22 -17.53 -3.45 -8.78
C GLU A 22 -16.01 -3.32 -8.91
N LEU A 23 -15.52 -2.08 -8.79
CA LEU A 23 -14.10 -1.74 -8.92
C LEU A 23 -13.28 -2.39 -7.80
N GLU A 24 -13.83 -2.41 -6.59
CA GLU A 24 -13.24 -2.96 -5.38
C GLU A 24 -12.89 -4.43 -5.57
N ILE A 25 -13.78 -5.21 -6.18
CA ILE A 25 -13.55 -6.62 -6.47
C ILE A 25 -12.40 -6.79 -7.45
N GLY A 26 -12.34 -5.96 -8.50
CA GLY A 26 -11.26 -5.97 -9.47
C GLY A 26 -9.89 -5.68 -8.84
N PHE A 27 -9.82 -4.65 -8.00
CA PHE A 27 -8.59 -4.29 -7.28
C PHE A 27 -8.19 -5.35 -6.25
N ASP A 28 -9.15 -5.96 -5.58
CA ASP A 28 -8.91 -7.08 -4.68
C ASP A 28 -8.27 -8.28 -5.39
N VAL A 29 -8.66 -8.56 -6.64
CA VAL A 29 -8.01 -9.61 -7.44
C VAL A 29 -6.55 -9.24 -7.72
N LEU A 30 -6.26 -7.98 -8.10
CA LEU A 30 -4.89 -7.51 -8.34
C LEU A 30 -4.04 -7.65 -7.08
N ASN A 31 -4.55 -7.22 -5.93
CA ASN A 31 -3.89 -7.36 -4.64
C ASN A 31 -3.60 -8.82 -4.30
N ARG A 32 -4.57 -9.73 -4.52
CA ARG A 32 -4.37 -11.17 -4.30
C ARG A 32 -3.33 -11.79 -5.23
N LEU A 33 -3.21 -11.31 -6.47
CA LEU A 33 -2.18 -11.78 -7.41
C LEU A 33 -0.78 -11.46 -6.91
N VAL A 34 -0.57 -10.21 -6.48
CA VAL A 34 0.71 -9.76 -5.89
C VAL A 34 0.99 -10.48 -4.59
N ALA A 35 0.01 -10.62 -3.70
CA ALA A 35 0.17 -11.30 -2.42
C ALA A 35 0.57 -12.78 -2.55
N LYS A 36 0.25 -13.42 -3.69
CA LYS A 36 0.70 -14.78 -4.02
C LYS A 36 2.14 -14.84 -4.57
N GLY A 37 2.82 -13.70 -4.72
CA GLY A 37 4.17 -13.61 -5.26
C GLY A 37 4.23 -13.45 -6.78
N ASN A 38 3.09 -13.22 -7.46
CA ASN A 38 3.12 -12.89 -8.89
C ASN A 38 3.54 -11.43 -9.08
N VAL A 39 4.30 -11.18 -10.14
CA VAL A 39 4.67 -9.80 -10.50
C VAL A 39 3.68 -9.29 -11.53
N LEU A 40 2.94 -8.22 -11.21
CA LEU A 40 2.10 -7.51 -12.17
C LEU A 40 3.00 -6.74 -13.13
N VAL A 41 2.86 -7.00 -14.43
CA VAL A 41 3.64 -6.35 -15.49
C VAL A 41 2.84 -5.25 -16.17
N LYS A 42 1.55 -5.52 -16.40
CA LYS A 42 0.64 -4.57 -17.05
C LYS A 42 -0.79 -4.84 -16.62
N VAL A 43 -1.50 -3.78 -16.30
CA VAL A 43 -2.94 -3.83 -16.04
C VAL A 43 -3.65 -2.75 -16.85
N THR A 44 -4.66 -3.15 -17.62
CA THR A 44 -5.54 -2.24 -18.36
C THR A 44 -6.97 -2.53 -17.99
N MET A 45 -7.70 -1.52 -17.56
CA MET A 45 -9.13 -1.59 -17.26
C MET A 45 -9.90 -0.90 -18.38
N ILE A 46 -10.92 -1.55 -18.92
CA ILE A 46 -11.88 -0.96 -19.85
C ILE A 46 -13.17 -0.70 -19.10
N ASP A 47 -13.59 0.56 -19.10
CA ASP A 47 -14.86 1.01 -18.56
C ASP A 47 -15.60 1.83 -19.61
N GLY A 48 -16.69 1.26 -20.14
CA GLY A 48 -17.38 1.79 -21.31
C GLY A 48 -16.45 1.92 -22.52
N SER A 49 -16.26 3.16 -22.99
CA SER A 49 -15.36 3.49 -24.11
C SER A 49 -13.94 3.86 -23.68
N SER A 50 -13.67 3.90 -22.38
CA SER A 50 -12.38 4.34 -21.83
C SER A 50 -11.50 3.15 -21.50
N ALA A 51 -10.24 3.21 -21.95
CA ALA A 51 -9.18 2.29 -21.52
C ALA A 51 -8.24 3.03 -20.55
N ILE A 52 -8.15 2.53 -19.33
CA ILE A 52 -7.36 3.10 -18.25
C ILE A 52 -6.19 2.15 -17.97
N HIS A 53 -4.97 2.67 -18.11
CA HIS A 53 -3.77 1.96 -17.67
C HIS A 53 -3.57 2.18 -16.17
N LEU A 54 -3.61 1.09 -15.41
CA LEU A 54 -3.44 1.16 -13.96
C LEU A 54 -1.94 1.03 -13.61
N PRO A 55 -1.43 1.86 -12.68
CA PRO A 55 -0.04 1.76 -12.22
C PRO A 55 0.12 0.46 -11.43
N VAL A 56 0.99 -0.44 -11.91
CA VAL A 56 1.23 -1.73 -11.25
C VAL A 56 1.93 -1.56 -9.90
N GLU A 57 2.67 -0.47 -9.75
CA GLU A 57 3.38 -0.03 -8.54
C GLU A 57 2.43 0.37 -7.41
N ALA A 58 1.15 0.64 -7.72
CA ALA A 58 0.15 0.87 -6.68
C ALA A 58 -0.28 -0.43 -5.99
N PHE A 59 -0.07 -1.58 -6.64
CA PHE A 59 -0.50 -2.89 -6.17
C PHE A 59 0.67 -3.75 -5.63
N ASP A 60 1.92 -3.37 -5.91
CA ASP A 60 3.13 -4.08 -5.44
C ASP A 60 3.50 -3.79 -3.98
N GLY A 61 2.82 -2.84 -3.35
CA GLY A 61 3.05 -2.41 -1.97
C GLY A 61 4.36 -1.63 -1.75
N GLN A 62 5.16 -1.38 -2.79
CA GLN A 62 6.45 -0.70 -2.72
C GLN A 62 6.29 0.82 -2.78
N CYS A 63 5.34 1.35 -3.55
CA CYS A 63 5.19 2.79 -3.78
C CYS A 63 4.96 3.61 -2.49
N GLY A 64 4.41 3.00 -1.43
CA GLY A 64 4.20 3.65 -0.14
C GLY A 64 5.19 3.26 0.96
N GLN A 65 6.04 2.24 0.74
CA GLN A 65 6.77 1.60 1.83
C GLN A 65 7.83 2.53 2.44
N SER A 66 8.49 3.36 1.64
CA SER A 66 9.50 4.32 2.13
C SER A 66 8.89 5.39 3.02
N ALA A 67 7.79 6.02 2.57
CA ALA A 67 7.08 7.04 3.34
C ALA A 67 6.46 6.46 4.61
N ILE A 68 5.88 5.27 4.55
CA ILE A 68 5.32 4.56 5.71
C ILE A 68 6.42 4.22 6.72
N LYS A 69 7.58 3.73 6.27
CA LYS A 69 8.73 3.45 7.16
C LYS A 69 9.30 4.72 7.79
N ALA A 70 9.33 5.82 7.04
CA ALA A 70 9.75 7.12 7.58
C ALA A 70 8.81 7.58 8.71
N LEU A 71 7.50 7.51 8.48
CA LEU A 71 6.49 7.80 9.51
C LEU A 71 6.62 6.86 10.71
N GLU A 72 6.80 5.56 10.49
CA GLU A 72 7.01 4.58 11.56
C GLU A 72 8.23 4.95 12.42
N HIS A 73 9.33 5.36 11.79
CA HIS A 73 10.55 5.77 12.48
C HIS A 73 10.32 7.02 13.35
N GLU A 74 9.66 8.05 12.81
CA GLU A 74 9.32 9.27 13.55
C GLU A 74 8.43 8.96 14.77
N TRP A 75 7.41 8.13 14.59
CA TRP A 75 6.53 7.72 15.68
C TRP A 75 7.26 6.93 16.76
N ARG A 76 8.14 6.01 16.38
CA ARG A 76 8.98 5.26 17.34
C ARG A 76 9.87 6.21 18.15
N ALA A 77 10.44 7.24 17.54
CA ALA A 77 11.27 8.21 18.24
C ALA A 77 10.48 9.01 19.30
N ILE A 78 9.25 9.41 18.97
CA ILE A 78 8.34 10.10 19.91
C ILE A 78 7.96 9.17 21.07
N LEU A 79 7.57 7.93 20.77
CA LEU A 79 7.12 6.97 21.79
C LEU A 79 8.23 6.47 22.71
N MET A 80 9.49 6.43 22.23
CA MET A 80 10.65 6.06 23.03
C MET A 80 11.24 7.23 23.81
N SER A 81 10.77 8.46 23.56
CA SER A 81 11.18 9.62 24.36
C SER A 81 10.55 9.49 25.75
N PRO A 82 11.34 9.42 26.83
CA PRO A 82 10.77 9.41 28.17
C PRO A 82 9.96 10.68 28.35
N LEU A 83 8.71 10.55 28.81
CA LEU A 83 7.92 11.68 29.29
C LEU A 83 8.81 12.45 30.27
N ASN A 84 9.30 13.62 29.86
CA ASN A 84 10.00 14.50 30.76
C ASN A 84 8.95 15.04 31.74
N ARG A 85 8.66 14.22 32.75
CA ARG A 85 7.85 14.57 33.91
C ARG A 85 8.70 15.51 34.73
N ASN A 86 8.78 16.76 34.28
CA ASN A 86 9.20 17.88 35.12
C ASN A 86 8.19 17.97 36.27
N ASN A 87 8.46 17.18 37.30
CA ASN A 87 7.99 17.40 38.66
C ASN A 87 8.62 18.71 39.14
N ASN A 88 8.07 19.86 38.72
CA ASN A 88 8.11 21.04 39.59
C ASN A 88 7.11 20.77 40.72
N ARG A 89 7.56 19.99 41.70
CA ARG A 89 6.95 19.99 43.02
C ARG A 89 7.30 21.32 43.66
N ASP A 90 6.26 22.07 43.98
CA ASP A 90 6.08 22.73 45.26
C ASP A 90 7.30 22.65 46.18
N LEU A 91 8.08 23.72 46.22
CA LEU A 91 8.89 24.10 47.37
C LEU A 91 8.70 25.60 47.61
N ASP A 92 7.44 26.00 47.73
CA ASP A 92 7.09 26.98 48.76
C ASP A 92 6.95 26.23 50.09
N TYR A 93 7.31 26.89 51.19
CA TYR A 93 7.27 26.45 52.59
C TYR A 93 8.44 25.58 53.08
N LEU A 94 9.55 26.22 53.47
CA LEU A 94 10.13 26.20 54.83
C LEU A 94 11.57 26.74 54.83
N SER A 95 11.73 28.02 55.20
CA SER A 95 12.80 28.56 56.06
C SER A 95 12.48 30.00 56.44
#